data_AF-A0A7Y5CVJ1-F1
#
_entry.id   AF-A0A7Y5CVJ1-F1
#
_cell.length_a   1.000
_cell.length_b   1.000
_cell.length_c   1.000
_cell.angle_alpha   90.00
_cell.angle_beta   90.00
_cell.angle_gamma   90.00
#
_symmetry.space_group_name_H-M   'P 1'
#
loop_
_entity.id
_entity.type
_entity.pdbx_description
1 polymer ?
#
loop_
_entity_poly.entity_id
_entity_poly.type
_entity_poly.pdbx_seq_one_letter_code
_entity_poly.pdbx_strand_id
1 'polypeptide(L)'
;MDPINLLFLVNLIVLFSASFGSAKGSLKSGISSVVQRPVTWLQKTPPNILALVTLLQIAGVFGFAVHASFISEEYLVPRVILLLLYFLFSWLQVLAVKNLGTNYSQDIVILKGHQLVKKGLYRFLNHPQYLFQLLADLTAGLVLASYPVLFITLFISLPVLVLRAKAENRLLAGYFRN
;
A
#
# COMPACT_ATOMS: atom_id res chain seq x y z
N MET A 1 -26.09 4.95 3.18
CA MET A 1 -24.84 4.20 2.92
C MET A 1 -24.82 3.02 3.87
N ASP A 2 -24.39 1.86 3.39
CA ASP A 2 -24.26 0.63 4.17
C ASP A 2 -23.26 0.80 5.34
N PRO A 3 -23.55 0.35 6.58
CA PRO A 3 -22.64 0.38 7.70
C PRO A 3 -21.22 -0.17 7.41
N ILE A 4 -21.10 -1.24 6.62
CA ILE A 4 -19.79 -1.82 6.27
C ILE A 4 -18.96 -0.84 5.45
N ASN A 5 -19.58 -0.20 4.46
CA ASN A 5 -18.92 0.81 3.62
C ASN A 5 -18.53 2.05 4.43
N LEU A 6 -19.32 2.42 5.44
CA LEU A 6 -19.01 3.53 6.34
C LEU A 6 -17.77 3.22 7.19
N LEU A 7 -17.71 2.04 7.82
CA LEU A 7 -16.56 1.60 8.60
C LEU A 7 -15.29 1.50 7.74
N PHE A 8 -15.43 0.96 6.52
CA PHE A 8 -14.35 0.93 5.54
C PHE A 8 -13.84 2.35 5.23
N LEU A 9 -14.74 3.30 4.98
CA LEU A 9 -14.38 4.69 4.66
C LEU A 9 -13.66 5.38 5.82
N VAL A 10 -14.14 5.20 7.06
CA VAL A 10 -13.48 5.74 8.26
C VAL A 10 -12.05 5.22 8.35
N ASN A 11 -11.87 3.91 8.16
CA ASN A 11 -10.55 3.28 8.17
C ASN A 11 -9.63 3.82 7.07
N LEU A 12 -10.16 4.00 5.84
CA LEU A 12 -9.43 4.58 4.71
C LEU A 12 -8.96 6.01 5.03
N ILE A 13 -9.82 6.84 5.65
CA ILE A 13 -9.45 8.19 6.06
C ILE A 13 -8.31 8.16 7.10
N VAL A 14 -8.41 7.29 8.11
CA VAL A 14 -7.37 7.12 9.14
C VAL A 14 -6.03 6.72 8.51
N LEU A 15 -6.04 5.77 7.56
CA LEU A 15 -4.85 5.34 6.83
C LEU A 15 -4.25 6.45 5.97
N PHE A 16 -5.08 7.25 5.32
CA PHE A 16 -4.64 8.39 4.54
C PHE A 16 -3.93 9.41 5.43
N SER A 17 -4.50 9.72 6.60
CA SER A 17 -3.86 10.59 7.60
C SER A 17 -2.53 10.03 8.10
N ALA A 18 -2.47 8.73 8.40
CA ALA A 18 -1.23 8.08 8.82
C ALA A 18 -0.14 8.15 7.73
N SER A 19 -0.53 7.88 6.48
CA SER A 19 0.35 7.90 5.31
C SER A 19 0.86 9.31 5.00
N PHE A 20 0.02 10.34 5.15
CA PHE A 20 0.42 11.74 5.00
C PHE A 20 1.45 12.16 6.05
N GLY A 21 1.31 11.68 7.29
CA GLY A 21 2.31 11.86 8.34
C GLY A 21 3.67 11.24 7.98
N SER A 22 3.66 9.99 7.49
CA SER A 22 4.86 9.29 7.02
C SER A 22 5.50 9.98 5.80
N ALA A 23 4.71 10.48 4.85
CA ALA A 23 5.19 11.20 3.67
C ALA A 23 5.89 12.52 4.07
N LYS A 24 5.33 13.28 5.02
CA LYS A 24 5.96 14.50 5.56
C LYS A 24 7.28 14.20 6.27
N GLY A 25 7.36 13.07 6.99
CA GLY A 25 8.61 12.59 7.59
C GLY A 25 9.67 12.24 6.55
N SER A 26 9.28 11.53 5.49
CA SER A 26 10.16 11.15 4.38
C SER A 26 10.65 12.36 3.56
N LEU A 27 9.79 13.35 3.33
CA LEU A 27 10.16 14.61 2.67
C LEU A 27 11.21 15.40 3.46
N LYS A 28 11.09 15.45 4.79
CA LYS A 28 12.06 16.13 5.66
C LYS A 28 13.43 15.45 5.65
N SER A 29 13.51 14.13 5.56
CA SER A 29 14.79 13.40 5.49
C SER A 29 15.39 13.40 4.07
N GLY A 30 14.56 13.47 3.03
CA GLY A 30 14.98 13.50 1.63
C GLY A 30 15.71 14.79 1.21
N ILE A 31 15.45 15.92 1.87
CA ILE A 31 16.07 17.22 1.52
C ILE A 31 17.56 17.30 1.93
N SER A 32 18.05 16.43 2.83
CA SER A 32 19.43 16.53 3.35
C SER A 32 20.33 15.31 3.10
N SER A 33 19.85 14.23 2.46
CA SER A 33 20.61 12.96 2.54
C SER A 33 20.45 11.92 1.41
N VAL A 34 19.95 12.26 0.21
CA VAL A 34 19.88 11.27 -0.89
C VAL A 34 21.27 11.02 -1.49
N VAL A 35 21.78 9.78 -1.40
CA VAL A 35 23.08 9.37 -1.94
C VAL A 35 22.95 8.86 -3.38
N GLN A 36 21.93 8.03 -3.65
CA GLN A 36 21.67 7.51 -4.99
C GLN A 36 20.17 7.51 -5.29
N ARG A 37 19.82 7.97 -6.50
CA ARG A 37 18.46 7.96 -7.06
C ARG A 37 18.49 7.50 -8.51
N PRO A 38 18.17 6.22 -8.81
CA PRO A 38 18.10 5.74 -10.19
C PRO A 38 16.95 6.41 -10.94
N VAL A 39 17.21 7.01 -12.10
CA VAL A 39 16.16 7.58 -12.96
C VAL A 39 15.36 6.43 -13.58
N THR A 40 14.25 6.07 -12.95
CA THR A 40 13.38 4.96 -13.40
C THR A 40 11.92 5.40 -13.41
N TRP A 41 11.17 4.97 -14.41
CA TRP A 41 9.71 5.17 -14.49
C TRP A 41 8.95 4.55 -13.29
N LEU A 42 9.56 3.56 -12.63
CA LEU A 42 9.10 2.93 -11.37
C LEU A 42 9.13 3.87 -10.15
N GLN A 43 9.68 5.08 -10.26
CA GLN A 43 9.56 6.08 -9.20
C GLN A 43 8.17 6.74 -9.19
N LYS A 44 7.65 7.07 -10.38
CA LYS A 44 6.39 7.81 -10.51
C LYS A 44 5.16 6.92 -10.64
N THR A 45 5.32 5.74 -11.25
CA THR A 45 4.17 4.88 -11.58
C THR A 45 3.48 4.26 -10.36
N PRO A 46 4.18 3.73 -9.33
CA PRO A 46 3.48 3.10 -8.22
C PRO A 46 2.66 4.10 -7.38
N PRO A 47 3.18 5.29 -6.98
CA PRO A 47 2.36 6.27 -6.26
C PRO A 47 1.10 6.70 -7.03
N ASN A 48 1.19 6.88 -8.35
CA ASN A 48 0.05 7.26 -9.17
C ASN A 48 -1.00 6.14 -9.27
N ILE A 49 -0.55 4.90 -9.42
CA ILE A 49 -1.45 3.72 -9.45
C ILE A 49 -2.13 3.56 -8.09
N LEU A 50 -1.40 3.67 -6.99
CA LEU A 50 -1.97 3.58 -5.64
C LEU A 50 -2.99 4.69 -5.39
N ALA A 51 -2.68 5.93 -5.78
CA ALA A 51 -3.62 7.04 -5.69
C ALA A 51 -4.89 6.78 -6.52
N LEU A 52 -4.75 6.24 -7.74
CA LEU A 52 -5.89 5.84 -8.57
C LEU A 52 -6.73 4.75 -7.90
N VAL A 53 -6.10 3.72 -7.32
CA VAL A 53 -6.79 2.65 -6.59
C VAL A 53 -7.55 3.21 -5.39
N THR A 54 -6.95 4.12 -4.61
CA THR A 54 -7.63 4.78 -3.49
C THR A 54 -8.83 5.63 -3.96
N LEU A 55 -8.70 6.36 -5.07
CA LEU A 55 -9.83 7.10 -5.65
C LEU A 55 -10.96 6.16 -6.08
N LEU A 56 -10.63 5.02 -6.68
CA LEU A 56 -11.63 4.01 -7.05
C LEU A 56 -12.26 3.34 -5.84
N GLN A 57 -11.52 3.14 -4.74
CA GLN A 57 -12.08 2.68 -3.47
C GLN A 57 -13.10 3.69 -2.93
N ILE A 58 -12.75 4.99 -2.92
CA ILE A 58 -13.68 6.06 -2.52
C ILE A 58 -14.92 6.03 -3.42
N ALA A 59 -14.77 5.96 -4.74
CA ALA A 59 -15.90 5.85 -5.66
C ALA A 59 -16.75 4.60 -5.39
N GLY A 60 -16.11 3.45 -5.12
CA GLY A 60 -16.77 2.19 -4.79
C GLY A 60 -17.56 2.24 -3.48
N VAL A 61 -17.07 2.97 -2.47
CA VAL A 61 -17.83 3.22 -1.23
C VAL A 61 -19.18 3.88 -1.51
N PHE A 62 -19.26 4.75 -2.51
CA PHE A 62 -20.49 5.40 -2.97
C PHE A 62 -21.28 4.60 -4.03
N GLY A 63 -20.88 3.36 -4.31
CA GLY A 63 -21.61 2.45 -5.21
C GLY A 63 -21.17 2.50 -6.67
N PHE A 64 -20.08 3.20 -7.01
CA PHE A 64 -19.58 3.23 -8.39
C PHE A 64 -19.04 1.86 -8.82
N ALA A 65 -19.60 1.31 -9.90
CA ALA A 65 -19.20 0.02 -10.50
C ALA A 65 -19.16 -1.15 -9.48
N VAL A 66 -20.07 -1.11 -8.50
CA VAL A 66 -20.25 -2.15 -7.49
C VAL A 66 -21.30 -3.15 -7.95
N HIS A 67 -21.06 -4.43 -7.69
CA HIS A 67 -22.06 -5.47 -7.95
C HIS A 67 -23.22 -5.35 -6.95
N ALA A 68 -24.39 -4.86 -7.40
CA ALA A 68 -25.54 -4.52 -6.56
C ALA A 68 -26.06 -5.68 -5.70
N SER A 69 -25.93 -6.92 -6.18
CA SER A 69 -26.33 -8.16 -5.48
C SER A 69 -25.51 -8.44 -4.23
N PHE A 70 -24.29 -7.90 -4.13
CA PHE A 70 -23.38 -8.13 -3.01
C PHE A 70 -23.72 -7.29 -1.76
N ILE A 71 -24.72 -6.40 -1.86
CA ILE A 71 -25.24 -5.60 -0.73
C ILE A 71 -26.39 -6.34 -0.02
N SER A 72 -26.78 -7.52 -0.50
CA SER A 72 -27.82 -8.34 0.13
C SER A 72 -27.36 -8.96 1.46
N GLU A 73 -28.31 -9.20 2.36
CA GLU A 73 -28.10 -9.79 3.70
C GLU A 73 -27.40 -11.16 3.65
N GLU A 74 -27.51 -11.88 2.54
CA GLU A 74 -26.86 -13.18 2.31
C GLU A 74 -25.33 -13.09 2.43
N TYR A 75 -24.74 -11.95 2.03
CA TYR A 75 -23.28 -11.76 2.01
C TYR A 75 -22.75 -10.99 3.22
N LEU A 76 -23.58 -10.73 4.24
CA LEU A 76 -23.16 -9.97 5.42
C LEU A 76 -21.95 -10.59 6.12
N VAL A 77 -21.99 -11.90 6.40
CA VAL A 77 -20.91 -12.61 7.11
C VAL A 77 -19.59 -12.60 6.32
N PRO A 78 -19.57 -12.99 5.03
CA PRO A 78 -18.37 -12.85 4.21
C PRO A 78 -17.81 -11.43 4.18
N ARG A 79 -18.67 -10.41 4.06
CA ARG A 79 -18.24 -9.00 3.98
C ARG A 79 -17.63 -8.51 5.29
N VAL A 80 -18.17 -8.92 6.44
CA VAL A 80 -17.57 -8.61 7.75
C VAL A 80 -16.20 -9.27 7.89
N ILE A 81 -16.05 -10.54 7.48
CA ILE A 81 -14.75 -11.22 7.51
C ILE A 81 -13.73 -10.48 6.62
N LEU A 82 -14.15 -10.11 5.40
CA LEU A 82 -13.31 -9.35 4.47
C LEU A 82 -12.93 -7.97 5.03
N LEU A 83 -13.84 -7.29 5.74
CA LEU A 83 -13.58 -6.01 6.38
C LEU A 83 -12.52 -6.16 7.49
N LEU A 84 -12.62 -7.20 8.31
CA LEU A 84 -11.62 -7.48 9.35
C LEU A 84 -10.25 -7.80 8.75
N LEU A 85 -10.21 -8.58 7.66
CA LEU A 85 -8.96 -8.83 6.91
C LEU A 85 -8.38 -7.55 6.32
N TYR A 86 -9.22 -6.68 5.77
CA TYR A 86 -8.80 -5.36 5.28
C TYR A 86 -8.16 -4.52 6.40
N PHE A 87 -8.79 -4.45 7.58
CA PHE A 87 -8.22 -3.75 8.74
C PHE A 87 -6.87 -4.34 9.16
N LEU A 88 -6.79 -5.67 9.23
CA LEU A 88 -5.55 -6.36 9.58
C LEU A 88 -4.41 -6.04 8.60
N PHE A 89 -4.64 -6.21 7.29
CA PHE A 89 -3.60 -6.00 6.28
C PHE A 89 -3.18 -4.53 6.18
N SER A 90 -4.14 -3.61 6.23
CA SER A 90 -3.81 -2.18 6.20
C SER A 90 -3.01 -1.73 7.43
N TRP A 91 -3.26 -2.29 8.61
CA TRP A 91 -2.48 -1.94 9.82
C TRP A 91 -1.09 -2.59 9.80
N LEU A 92 -0.97 -3.82 9.30
CA LEU A 92 0.32 -4.47 9.08
C LEU A 92 1.19 -3.69 8.10
N GLN A 93 0.57 -3.10 7.07
CA GLN A 93 1.26 -2.22 6.14
C GLN A 93 1.80 -0.96 6.84
N VAL A 94 0.98 -0.27 7.64
CA VAL A 94 1.43 0.89 8.43
C VAL A 94 2.56 0.50 9.39
N LEU A 95 2.48 -0.68 10.00
CA LEU A 95 3.53 -1.20 10.85
C LEU A 95 4.83 -1.47 10.07
N ALA A 96 4.75 -1.97 8.84
CA ALA A 96 5.90 -2.16 7.96
C ALA A 96 6.58 -0.82 7.64
N VAL A 97 5.81 0.24 7.38
CA VAL A 97 6.36 1.60 7.17
C VAL A 97 7.02 2.11 8.46
N LYS A 98 6.38 1.93 9.62
CA LYS A 98 6.94 2.32 10.92
C LYS A 98 8.24 1.58 11.26
N ASN A 99 8.34 0.29 10.93
CA ASN A 99 9.54 -0.52 11.16
C ASN A 99 10.75 -0.03 10.35
N LEU A 100 10.54 0.58 9.17
CA LEU A 100 11.60 1.20 8.38
C LEU A 100 12.09 2.52 8.99
N GLY A 101 11.20 3.29 9.61
CA GLY A 101 11.53 4.54 10.29
C GLY A 101 12.26 5.53 9.38
N THR A 102 13.47 5.94 9.77
CA THR A 102 14.31 6.88 9.01
C THR A 102 14.82 6.33 7.68
N ASN A 103 14.82 5.01 7.50
CA ASN A 103 15.21 4.37 6.24
C ASN A 103 14.05 4.34 5.23
N TYR A 104 12.83 4.72 5.63
CA TYR A 104 11.68 4.77 4.74
C TYR A 104 11.81 5.90 3.71
N SER A 105 11.66 5.54 2.44
CA SER A 105 11.50 6.51 1.36
C SER A 105 10.36 6.12 0.44
N GLN A 106 9.59 7.11 0.02
CA GLN A 106 8.55 6.94 -1.00
C GLN A 106 9.14 6.71 -2.40
N ASP A 107 10.39 7.11 -2.62
CA ASP A 107 11.13 6.86 -3.85
C ASP A 107 12.09 5.68 -3.68
N ILE A 108 12.42 5.01 -4.80
CA ILE A 108 13.51 4.03 -4.84
C ILE A 108 14.82 4.82 -4.75
N VAL A 109 15.35 5.01 -3.53
CA VAL A 109 16.57 5.78 -3.25
C VAL A 109 17.39 5.15 -2.14
N ILE A 110 18.67 5.48 -2.11
CA ILE A 110 19.56 5.21 -0.98
C ILE A 110 19.78 6.52 -0.22
N LEU A 111 19.49 6.48 1.08
CA LEU A 111 19.71 7.60 2.00
C LEU A 111 21.12 7.54 2.61
N LYS A 112 21.62 8.66 3.11
CA LYS A 112 22.93 8.74 3.77
C LYS A 112 22.85 7.98 5.09
N GLY A 113 23.73 6.99 5.27
CA GLY A 113 23.68 6.10 6.42
C GLY A 113 22.54 5.07 6.36
N HIS A 114 22.02 4.76 5.17
CA HIS A 114 20.99 3.74 4.99
C HIS A 114 21.43 2.41 5.59
N GLN A 115 20.63 1.87 6.51
CA GLN A 115 20.89 0.58 7.15
C GLN A 115 19.89 -0.46 6.67
N LEU A 116 20.37 -1.68 6.45
CA LEU A 116 19.51 -2.80 6.10
C LEU A 116 18.69 -3.23 7.32
N VAL A 117 17.41 -2.85 7.34
CA VAL A 117 16.49 -3.18 8.43
C VAL A 117 16.09 -4.65 8.33
N LYS A 118 16.51 -5.47 9.31
CA LYS A 118 16.10 -6.89 9.45
C LYS A 118 15.24 -7.16 10.70
N LYS A 119 14.64 -6.12 11.28
CA LYS A 119 13.83 -6.19 12.51
C LYS A 119 12.33 -6.19 12.18
N GLY A 120 11.52 -6.75 13.07
CA GLY A 120 10.06 -6.81 12.91
C GLY A 120 9.62 -7.63 11.70
N LEU A 121 8.69 -7.09 10.90
CA LEU A 121 8.15 -7.75 9.69
C LEU A 121 9.23 -8.04 8.63
N TYR A 122 10.30 -7.24 8.59
CA TYR A 122 11.42 -7.41 7.65
C TYR A 122 12.32 -8.60 7.99
N ARG A 123 12.09 -9.28 9.13
CA ARG A 123 12.75 -10.56 9.44
C ARG A 123 12.19 -11.71 8.60
N PHE A 124 10.91 -11.64 8.25
CA PHE A 124 10.19 -12.73 7.58
C PHE A 124 10.04 -12.48 6.08
N LEU A 125 9.91 -11.22 5.67
CA LEU A 125 9.66 -10.82 4.28
C LEU A 125 10.60 -9.69 3.88
N ASN A 126 11.10 -9.73 2.64
CA ASN A 126 11.97 -8.67 2.12
C ASN A 126 11.20 -7.37 1.86
N HIS A 127 9.92 -7.47 1.49
CA HIS A 127 9.07 -6.33 1.10
C HIS A 127 7.67 -6.41 1.73
N PRO A 128 7.55 -6.44 3.07
CA PRO A 128 6.27 -6.59 3.76
C PRO A 128 5.29 -5.47 3.42
N GLN A 129 5.77 -4.24 3.24
CA GLN A 129 4.92 -3.10 2.86
C GLN A 129 4.18 -3.35 1.53
N TYR A 130 4.87 -3.82 0.50
CA TYR A 130 4.25 -4.04 -0.81
C TYR A 130 3.25 -5.20 -0.77
N LEU A 131 3.57 -6.27 -0.02
CA LEU A 131 2.68 -7.40 0.15
C LEU A 131 1.39 -6.98 0.86
N PHE A 132 1.50 -6.32 2.01
CA PHE A 132 0.33 -5.92 2.79
C PHE A 132 -0.49 -4.82 2.11
N GLN A 133 0.13 -3.92 1.34
CA GLN A 133 -0.60 -2.97 0.48
C GLN A 133 -1.46 -3.73 -0.54
N LEU A 134 -0.87 -4.70 -1.25
CA LEU A 134 -1.60 -5.46 -2.27
C LEU A 134 -2.76 -6.25 -1.67
N LEU A 135 -2.54 -6.89 -0.51
CA LEU A 135 -3.59 -7.62 0.21
C LEU A 135 -4.68 -6.70 0.74
N ALA A 136 -4.33 -5.51 1.23
CA ALA A 136 -5.30 -4.50 1.65
C ALA A 136 -6.15 -4.01 0.46
N ASP A 137 -5.55 -3.74 -0.70
CA ASP A 137 -6.28 -3.31 -1.89
C ASP A 137 -7.18 -4.41 -2.47
N LEU A 138 -6.72 -5.67 -2.44
CA LEU A 138 -7.53 -6.81 -2.88
C LEU A 138 -8.74 -7.02 -1.97
N THR A 139 -8.51 -7.04 -0.65
CA THR A 139 -9.60 -7.16 0.33
C THR A 139 -10.55 -5.97 0.27
N ALA A 140 -10.05 -4.75 0.05
CA ALA A 140 -10.87 -3.56 -0.19
C ALA A 140 -11.79 -3.72 -1.41
N GLY A 141 -11.26 -4.20 -2.53
CA GLY A 141 -12.04 -4.47 -3.73
C GLY A 141 -13.14 -5.53 -3.50
N LEU A 142 -12.86 -6.54 -2.66
CA LEU A 142 -13.83 -7.57 -2.30
C LEU A 142 -14.91 -7.07 -1.32
N VAL A 143 -14.55 -6.28 -0.31
CA VAL A 143 -15.50 -5.67 0.65
C VAL A 143 -16.49 -4.77 -0.07
N LEU A 144 -15.97 -3.94 -0.98
CA LEU A 144 -16.75 -3.00 -1.78
C LEU A 144 -17.44 -3.67 -2.97
N ALA A 145 -17.11 -4.93 -3.28
CA ALA A 145 -17.52 -5.63 -4.50
C ALA A 145 -17.33 -4.78 -5.77
N SER A 146 -16.22 -4.04 -5.84
CA SER A 146 -15.91 -3.10 -6.92
C SER A 146 -14.97 -3.75 -7.94
N TYR A 147 -15.51 -4.05 -9.12
CA TYR A 147 -14.74 -4.61 -10.24
C TYR A 147 -13.50 -3.78 -10.63
N PRO A 148 -13.57 -2.45 -10.77
CA PRO A 148 -12.39 -1.68 -11.18
C PRO A 148 -11.29 -1.72 -10.13
N VAL A 149 -11.62 -1.72 -8.83
CA VAL A 149 -10.62 -1.84 -7.75
C VAL A 149 -9.91 -3.19 -7.84
N LEU A 150 -10.66 -4.29 -7.97
CA LEU A 150 -10.10 -5.63 -8.09
C LEU A 150 -9.23 -5.78 -9.35
N PHE A 151 -9.72 -5.28 -10.48
CA PHE A 151 -9.03 -5.39 -11.76
C PHE A 151 -7.69 -4.65 -11.74
N ILE A 152 -7.69 -3.38 -11.33
CA ILE A 152 -6.44 -2.60 -11.27
C ILE A 152 -5.48 -3.21 -10.25
N THR A 153 -5.97 -3.64 -9.09
CA THR A 153 -5.12 -4.23 -8.07
C THR A 153 -4.40 -5.49 -8.57
N LEU A 154 -5.13 -6.40 -9.22
CA LEU A 154 -4.59 -7.67 -9.66
C LEU A 154 -3.72 -7.56 -10.92
N PHE A 155 -4.16 -6.78 -11.92
CA PHE A 155 -3.50 -6.74 -13.23
C PHE A 155 -2.49 -5.60 -13.37
N ILE A 156 -2.56 -4.56 -12.52
CA ILE A 156 -1.70 -3.38 -12.62
C ILE A 156 -0.83 -3.25 -11.36
N SER A 157 -1.44 -3.18 -10.17
CA SER A 157 -0.68 -2.97 -8.93
C SER A 157 0.28 -4.12 -8.63
N LEU A 158 -0.17 -5.38 -8.76
CA LEU A 158 0.67 -6.56 -8.52
C LEU A 158 1.96 -6.56 -9.36
N PRO A 159 1.92 -6.52 -10.71
CA PRO A 159 3.15 -6.56 -11.50
C PRO A 159 4.04 -5.35 -11.25
N VAL A 160 3.46 -4.15 -11.08
CA VAL A 160 4.24 -2.93 -10.84
C VAL A 160 4.97 -3.00 -9.49
N LEU A 161 4.32 -3.48 -8.43
CA LEU A 161 4.95 -3.65 -7.12
C LEU A 161 6.04 -4.71 -7.15
N VAL A 162 5.85 -5.82 -7.89
CA VAL A 162 6.89 -6.85 -8.06
C VAL A 162 8.11 -6.29 -8.80
N LEU A 163 7.90 -5.54 -9.88
CA LEU A 163 8.98 -4.89 -10.62
C LEU A 163 9.73 -3.88 -9.74
N ARG A 164 8.99 -3.09 -8.94
CA ARG A 164 9.55 -2.14 -7.97
C ARG A 164 10.42 -2.84 -6.93
N ALA A 165 9.91 -3.91 -6.30
CA ALA A 165 10.66 -4.71 -5.33
C ALA A 165 11.95 -5.29 -5.92
N LYS A 166 11.92 -5.75 -7.17
CA LYS A 166 13.10 -6.24 -7.88
C LYS A 166 14.13 -5.14 -8.15
N ALA A 167 13.67 -3.95 -8.55
CA ALA A 167 14.55 -2.80 -8.77
C ALA A 167 15.20 -2.33 -7.46
N GLU A 168 14.44 -2.30 -6.36
CA GLU A 168 14.94 -1.94 -5.04
C GLU A 168 15.97 -2.95 -4.52
N ASN A 169 15.70 -4.25 -4.68
CA ASN A 169 16.67 -5.30 -4.33
C ASN A 169 17.98 -5.16 -5.13
N ARG A 170 17.91 -4.83 -6.42
CA ARG A 170 19.11 -4.61 -7.26
C ARG A 170 19.92 -3.40 -6.77
N LEU A 171 19.23 -2.32 -6.40
CA LEU A 171 19.87 -1.11 -5.88
C LEU A 171 20.57 -1.39 -4.54
N LEU A 172 19.87 -2.03 -3.59
CA LEU A 172 20.42 -2.38 -2.28
C LEU A 172 21.57 -3.38 -2.41
N ALA A 173 21.44 -4.39 -3.28
CA ALA A 173 22.51 -5.35 -3.53
C ALA A 173 23.76 -4.69 -4.16
N GLY A 174 23.60 -3.67 -5.00
CA GLY A 174 24.73 -2.91 -5.55
C GLY A 174 25.44 -2.07 -4.49
N TYR A 175 24.70 -1.50 -3.53
CA TYR A 175 25.25 -0.62 -2.50
C TYR A 175 25.95 -1.35 -1.36
N PHE A 176 25.38 -2.47 -0.89
CA PHE A 176 25.93 -3.23 0.25
C PHE A 176 26.95 -4.32 -0.14
N ARG A 177 27.21 -4.51 -1.45
CA ARG A 177 28.17 -5.51 -1.95
C ARG A 177 29.57 -4.92 -2.16
N ASN A 178 29.71 -3.59 -2.08
CA ASN A 178 30.98 -2.87 -1.98
C ASN A 178 31.24 -2.49 -0.52
#